data_AF-A0A852MEF2-F1
#
_entry.id   AF-A0A852MEF2-F1
#
_cell.length_a   1.000
_cell.length_b   1.000
_cell.length_c   1.000
_cell.angle_alpha   90.00
_cell.angle_beta   90.00
_cell.angle_gamma   90.00
#
_symmetry.space_group_name_H-M   'P 1'
#
loop_
_entity.id
_entity.type
_entity.pdbx_description
1 polymer ?
#
loop_
_entity_poly.entity_id
_entity_poly.type
_entity_poly.pdbx_seq_one_letter_code
_entity_poly.pdbx_strand_id
1 'polypeptide(L)'
;RVKHVTGIPHSPTGQAIVERAHRVLKEYLIKQKEKDNLDPIQRLNKVLFTINYLCLTEGREEPPVVIHHATVKAGRPQSLPGLMVYYKNPKTGIWEGP
;
A
#
# COMPACT_ATOMS: atom_id res chain seq x y z
N ARG A 1 -15.87 14.52 -8.53
CA ARG A 1 -16.48 13.22 -8.91
C ARG A 1 -15.41 12.15 -8.82
N VAL A 2 -15.66 11.05 -8.11
CA VAL A 2 -14.69 9.95 -7.97
C VAL A 2 -14.75 9.07 -9.21
N LYS A 3 -13.59 8.73 -9.80
CA LYS A 3 -13.50 7.79 -10.92
C LYS A 3 -13.48 6.36 -10.38
N HIS A 4 -14.38 5.51 -10.86
CA HIS A 4 -14.44 4.10 -10.46
C HIS A 4 -13.68 3.23 -11.45
N VAL A 5 -12.90 2.29 -10.93
CA VAL A 5 -12.19 1.24 -11.68
C VAL A 5 -12.47 -0.08 -11.00
N THR A 6 -13.09 -1.03 -11.70
CA THR A 6 -13.51 -2.34 -11.15
C THR A 6 -12.52 -3.46 -11.43
N GLY A 7 -11.63 -3.29 -12.41
CA GLY A 7 -10.63 -4.31 -12.81
C GLY A 7 -11.19 -5.34 -13.80
N ILE A 8 -10.45 -6.44 -13.96
CA ILE A 8 -10.83 -7.54 -14.86
C ILE A 8 -11.70 -8.53 -14.06
N PRO A 9 -12.89 -8.92 -14.57
CA PRO A 9 -13.74 -9.90 -13.91
C PRO A 9 -12.98 -11.19 -13.58
N HIS A 10 -13.23 -11.74 -12.39
CA HIS A 10 -12.62 -12.99 -11.88
C HIS A 10 -11.08 -13.00 -11.78
N SER A 11 -10.42 -11.86 -12.00
CA SER A 11 -8.97 -11.74 -11.83
C SER A 11 -8.64 -11.08 -10.48
N PRO A 12 -7.95 -11.78 -9.56
CA PRO A 12 -7.58 -11.20 -8.26
C PRO A 12 -6.47 -10.14 -8.38
N THR A 13 -5.75 -10.10 -9.51
CA THR A 13 -4.57 -9.25 -9.71
C THR A 13 -4.88 -7.76 -9.55
N GLY A 14 -6.09 -7.32 -9.95
CA GLY A 14 -6.52 -5.93 -9.81
C GLY A 14 -6.63 -5.44 -8.36
N GLN A 15 -6.70 -6.36 -7.39
CA GLN A 15 -6.85 -6.06 -5.96
C GLN A 15 -5.69 -6.60 -5.11
N ALA A 16 -4.59 -7.06 -5.73
CA ALA A 16 -3.48 -7.72 -5.03
C ALA A 16 -2.88 -6.89 -3.88
N ILE A 17 -2.86 -5.55 -4.00
CA ILE A 17 -2.39 -4.65 -2.93
C ILE A 17 -3.31 -4.72 -1.70
N VAL A 18 -4.63 -4.70 -1.92
CA VAL A 18 -5.62 -4.80 -0.83
C VAL A 18 -5.58 -6.18 -0.20
N GLU A 19 -5.46 -7.24 -1.01
CA GLU A 19 -5.32 -8.61 -0.51
C GLU A 19 -4.06 -8.79 0.35
N ARG A 20 -2.92 -8.22 -0.07
CA ARG A 20 -1.71 -8.18 0.77
C ARG A 20 -1.95 -7.43 2.08
N ALA A 21 -2.65 -6.29 2.04
CA ALA A 21 -2.99 -5.54 3.24
C ALA A 21 -3.92 -6.31 4.18
N HIS A 22 -4.92 -7.03 3.65
CA HIS A 22 -5.79 -7.92 4.42
C HIS A 22 -5.03 -9.03 5.14
N ARG A 23 -4.03 -9.63 4.48
CA ARG A 23 -3.17 -10.63 5.10
C ARG A 23 -2.44 -10.05 6.31
N VAL A 24 -1.80 -8.89 6.16
CA VAL A 24 -1.11 -8.20 7.27
C VAL A 24 -2.09 -7.86 8.39
N LEU A 25 -3.26 -7.32 8.07
CA LEU A 25 -4.29 -7.00 9.05
C LEU A 25 -4.71 -8.22 9.88
N LYS A 26 -4.96 -9.36 9.22
CA LYS A 26 -5.32 -10.62 9.88
C LYS A 26 -4.20 -11.13 10.78
N GLU A 27 -2.94 -11.08 10.33
CA GLU A 27 -1.79 -11.48 11.14
C GLU A 27 -1.69 -10.65 12.43
N TYR A 28 -1.89 -9.33 12.37
CA TYR A 28 -1.88 -8.48 13.56
C TYR A 28 -3.10 -8.71 14.48
N LEU A 29 -4.28 -8.95 13.91
CA LEU A 29 -5.47 -9.30 14.69
C LEU A 29 -5.26 -10.61 15.48
N ILE A 30 -4.58 -11.60 14.90
CA ILE A 30 -4.25 -12.86 15.57
C ILE A 30 -3.24 -12.66 16.71
N LYS A 31 -2.28 -11.74 16.54
CA LYS A 31 -1.22 -11.44 17.53
C LYS A 31 -1.71 -10.69 18.76
N GLN A 32 -2.93 -10.15 18.76
CA GLN A 32 -3.46 -9.40 19.90
C GLN A 32 -3.72 -10.30 21.12
N LYS A 33 -3.16 -9.90 22.26
CA LYS A 33 -3.26 -10.63 23.54
C LYS A 33 -4.66 -10.57 24.16
N GLU A 34 -5.32 -9.41 24.13
CA GLU A 34 -6.60 -9.15 24.81
C GLU A 34 -7.81 -9.29 23.87
N LYS A 35 -7.77 -10.26 22.96
CA LYS A 35 -8.74 -10.37 21.86
C LYS A 35 -10.19 -10.65 22.30
N ASP A 36 -10.38 -11.30 23.45
CA ASP A 36 -11.70 -11.77 23.92
C ASP A 36 -12.41 -10.75 24.83
N ASN A 37 -11.71 -9.70 25.27
CA ASN A 37 -12.22 -8.69 26.20
C ASN A 37 -12.53 -7.34 25.52
N LEU A 38 -12.21 -7.19 24.23
CA LEU A 38 -12.36 -5.95 23.49
C LEU A 38 -13.51 -6.04 22.48
N ASP A 39 -14.26 -4.95 22.35
CA ASP A 39 -15.22 -4.79 21.26
C ASP A 39 -14.50 -4.95 19.89
N PRO A 40 -15.12 -5.60 18.88
CA PRO A 40 -14.49 -5.80 17.57
C PRO A 40 -13.94 -4.53 16.92
N ILE A 41 -14.58 -3.38 17.12
CA ILE A 41 -14.13 -2.10 16.58
C ILE A 41 -12.88 -1.62 17.33
N GLN A 42 -12.87 -1.72 18.66
CA GLN A 42 -11.69 -1.37 19.46
C GLN A 42 -10.50 -2.25 19.10
N ARG A 43 -10.77 -3.55 18.91
CA ARG A 43 -9.78 -4.53 18.46
C ARG A 43 -9.18 -4.15 17.11
N LEU A 44 -10.02 -3.79 16.13
CA LEU A 44 -9.59 -3.34 14.82
C LEU A 44 -8.79 -2.02 14.90
N ASN A 45 -9.28 -1.04 15.65
CA ASN A 45 -8.62 0.26 15.81
C ASN A 45 -7.22 0.14 16.40
N LYS A 46 -7.03 -0.74 17.39
CA LYS A 46 -5.71 -1.01 17.99
C LYS A 46 -4.73 -1.58 16.96
N VAL A 47 -5.18 -2.47 16.08
CA VAL A 47 -4.35 -2.97 14.97
C VAL A 47 -4.06 -1.88 13.95
N LEU A 48 -5.08 -1.13 13.50
CA LEU A 48 -4.91 -0.06 12.51
C LEU A 48 -3.96 1.03 13.02
N PHE A 49 -4.04 1.38 14.30
CA PHE A 49 -3.10 2.30 14.93
C PHE A 49 -1.68 1.75 14.85
N THR A 50 -1.49 0.49 15.24
CA THR A 50 -0.17 -0.16 15.20
C THR A 50 0.41 -0.15 13.79
N ILE A 51 -0.34 -0.63 12.80
CA ILE A 51 0.12 -0.73 11.41
C ILE A 51 0.43 0.65 10.81
N ASN A 52 -0.42 1.66 11.05
CA ASN A 52 -0.28 2.95 10.37
C ASN A 52 0.66 3.94 11.07
N TYR A 53 0.83 3.83 12.39
CA TYR A 53 1.57 4.81 13.20
C TYR A 53 2.83 4.25 13.86
N LEU A 54 2.88 2.96 14.17
CA LEU A 54 3.98 2.36 14.93
C LEU A 54 4.89 1.46 14.10
N CYS A 55 4.37 0.87 13.02
CA CYS A 55 5.15 0.01 12.14
C CYS A 55 5.93 0.83 11.11
N LEU A 56 7.23 0.54 11.00
CA LEU A 56 8.03 0.95 9.87
C LEU A 56 7.95 -0.14 8.80
N THR A 57 7.75 0.26 7.54
CA THR A 57 7.81 -0.69 6.42
C THR A 57 9.28 -0.93 6.08
N GLU A 58 9.64 -2.14 5.65
CA GLU A 58 11.03 -2.50 5.33
C GLU A 58 11.71 -1.45 4.43
N GLY A 59 12.84 -0.93 4.89
CA GLY A 59 13.61 0.11 4.18
C GLY A 59 13.04 1.53 4.27
N ARG A 60 12.01 1.77 5.10
CA ARG A 60 11.47 3.11 5.37
C ARG A 60 11.77 3.53 6.80
N GLU A 61 12.18 4.78 6.97
CA GLU A 61 12.41 5.39 8.28
C GLU A 61 11.13 5.99 8.88
N GLU A 62 10.14 6.28 8.03
CA GLU A 62 8.88 6.91 8.45
C GLU A 62 7.69 5.94 8.46
N PRO A 63 6.73 6.12 9.38
CA PRO A 63 5.53 5.30 9.43
C PRO A 63 4.58 5.62 8.25
N PRO A 64 3.69 4.69 7.88
CA PRO A 64 2.76 4.85 6.74
C PRO A 64 1.95 6.15 6.76
N VAL A 65 1.55 6.63 7.94
CA VAL A 65 0.81 7.90 8.06
C VAL A 65 1.59 9.11 7.55
N VAL A 66 2.90 9.18 7.85
CA VAL A 66 3.76 10.29 7.42
C VAL A 66 3.95 10.23 5.91
N ILE A 67 4.24 9.03 5.38
CA ILE A 67 4.40 8.79 3.93
C ILE A 67 3.11 9.15 3.17
N HIS A 68 1.94 8.76 3.70
CA HIS A 68 0.65 9.05 3.10
C HIS A 68 0.42 10.56 2.99
N HIS A 69 0.57 11.30 4.09
CA HIS A 69 0.35 12.75 4.08
C HIS A 69 1.39 13.49 3.24
N ALA A 70 2.65 13.06 3.26
CA ALA A 70 3.69 13.62 2.39
C ALA A 70 3.34 13.43 0.91
N THR A 71 2.91 12.23 0.52
CA THR A 71 2.50 11.91 -0.87
C THR A 71 1.25 12.69 -1.30
N VAL A 72 0.28 12.86 -0.39
CA VAL A 72 -0.91 13.68 -0.67
C VAL A 72 -0.55 15.15 -0.86
N LYS A 73 0.34 15.70 -0.01
CA LYS A 73 0.79 17.09 -0.09
C LYS A 73 1.65 17.37 -1.33
N ALA A 74 2.57 16.48 -1.66
CA ALA A 74 3.47 16.64 -2.80
C ALA A 74 2.79 16.40 -4.16
N GLY A 75 1.58 15.81 -4.15
CA GLY A 75 1.06 15.12 -5.32
C GLY A 75 1.87 13.82 -5.57
N ARG A 76 1.28 12.84 -6.25
CA ARG A 76 2.04 11.63 -6.60
C ARG A 76 3.20 12.05 -7.51
N PRO A 77 4.47 11.86 -7.12
CA PRO A 77 5.59 12.18 -7.99
C PRO A 77 5.48 11.31 -9.24
N GLN A 78 5.23 11.94 -10.38
CA GLN A 78 5.09 11.23 -11.66
C GLN A 78 6.45 10.88 -12.28
N SER A 79 7.51 11.58 -11.85
CA SER A 79 8.89 11.33 -12.26
C SER A 79 9.87 11.96 -11.28
N LEU A 80 11.04 11.35 -11.13
CA LEU A 80 12.19 12.00 -10.50
C LEU A 80 12.81 12.95 -11.55
N PRO A 81 12.91 14.27 -11.28
CA PRO A 81 13.47 15.22 -12.25
C PRO A 81 14.89 14.81 -12.66
N GLY A 82 15.13 14.67 -13.96
CA GLY A 82 16.43 14.27 -14.51
C GLY A 82 16.74 12.77 -14.44
N LEU A 83 15.85 11.94 -13.90
CA LEU A 83 16.01 10.49 -13.97
C LEU A 83 15.59 9.99 -15.35
N MET A 84 16.59 9.63 -16.14
CA MET A 84 16.45 9.07 -17.46
C MET A 84 16.76 7.56 -17.42
N VAL A 85 15.88 6.74 -17.99
CA VAL A 85 16.02 5.28 -17.98
C VAL A 85 15.81 4.72 -19.38
N TYR A 86 16.68 3.78 -19.75
CA TYR A 86 16.37 2.89 -20.87
C TYR A 86 15.33 1.86 -20.42
N TYR A 87 14.33 1.60 -21.25
CA TYR A 87 13.32 0.57 -20.98
C TYR A 87 13.15 -0.35 -22.18
N LYS A 88 12.81 -1.62 -21.92
CA LYS A 88 12.51 -2.59 -22.97
C LYS A 88 11.03 -2.51 -23.31
N ASN A 89 10.71 -2.12 -24.54
CA ASN A 89 9.32 -2.05 -24.99
C ASN A 89 8.71 -3.46 -25.05
N PRO A 90 7.62 -3.73 -24.31
CA PRO A 90 7.06 -5.08 -24.22
C PRO A 90 6.36 -5.54 -25.51
N LYS A 91 6.01 -4.63 -26.42
CA LYS A 91 5.37 -4.96 -27.69
C LYS A 91 6.37 -5.27 -28.80
N THR A 92 7.47 -4.52 -28.86
CA THR A 92 8.49 -4.64 -29.92
C THR A 92 9.71 -5.43 -29.49
N GLY A 93 9.97 -5.54 -28.18
CA GLY A 93 11.15 -6.18 -27.61
C GLY A 93 12.43 -5.36 -27.70
N ILE A 94 12.38 -4.13 -28.21
CA ILE A 94 13.53 -3.25 -28.43
C ILE A 94 13.77 -2.39 -27.18
N TRP A 95 15.04 -2.13 -26.87
CA TRP A 95 15.43 -1.17 -25.83
C TRP A 95 15.29 0.27 -26.36
N GLU A 96 14.51 1.09 -25.66
CA GLU A 96 14.20 2.48 -26.00
C GLU A 96 14.68 3.40 -24.86
N GLY A 97 14.95 4.66 -25.20
CA GLY A 97 15.28 5.73 -24.24
C GLY A 97 16.74 6.22 -24.27
N PRO A 98 17.13 7.01 -23.23
CA PRO A 98 16.16 7.79 -22.50
C PRO A 98 15.47 8.83 -23.41
#